data_AF-A0A954NRP5-F1
#
_entry.id   AF-A0A954NRP5-F1
#
_cell.length_a   1.000
_cell.length_b   1.000
_cell.length_c   1.000
_cell.angle_alpha   90.00
_cell.angle_beta   90.00
_cell.angle_gamma   90.00
#
_symmetry.space_group_name_H-M   'P 1'
#
loop_
_entity.id
_entity.type
_entity.pdbx_description
1 polymer ?
#
loop_
_entity_poly.entity_id
_entity_poly.type
_entity_poly.pdbx_seq_one_letter_code
_entity_poly.pdbx_strand_id
1 'polypeptide(L)'
;MELIGRIVLIAAVVASPWAFGSVTPEPLWFLCLALGGLLIWRLVESIFDSSGQPLHLPVALLAPLGLLLIASMQLLPRDEGIISGMEHAVFSEWADELQIDGSKSGTVSPVTTRTQTAKLFFSMAAFLLSTVWFASPQSQKWLWAMLALNGAALGFFGIIQRLTWNGMLFWRVPLRFGGTPFASFVNRNNAAGYLNLCLAAGLGWLLLSLGSHYARVGSVEASVLRISANQSGSRRQRNRLPLKTRFLSFVAGLEGPEVGVLGLITVMGAAVMFSLSRGGILAGLMGPLLALLMIQVTSRRQ
;
A
#
# COMPACT_ATOMS: atom_id res chain seq x y z
N MET A 1 25.03 -3.43 -3.95
CA MET A 1 24.15 -4.30 -3.14
C MET A 1 22.73 -3.75 -3.07
N GLU A 2 22.52 -2.48 -2.71
CA GLU A 2 21.18 -1.88 -2.60
C GLU A 2 20.26 -2.05 -3.82
N LEU A 3 20.78 -1.90 -5.05
CA LEU A 3 19.98 -2.07 -6.26
C LEU A 3 19.37 -3.47 -6.37
N ILE A 4 20.14 -4.50 -6.00
CA ILE A 4 19.67 -5.89 -6.01
C ILE A 4 18.56 -6.06 -4.97
N GLY A 5 18.76 -5.56 -3.75
CA GLY A 5 17.73 -5.57 -2.69
C GLY A 5 16.43 -4.89 -3.13
N ARG A 6 16.53 -3.71 -3.78
CA ARG A 6 15.37 -2.99 -4.34
C ARG A 6 14.63 -3.82 -5.40
N ILE A 7 15.36 -4.42 -6.34
CA ILE A 7 14.77 -5.24 -7.42
C ILE A 7 14.06 -6.46 -6.83
N VAL A 8 14.71 -7.20 -5.92
CA VAL A 8 14.12 -8.39 -5.31
C VAL A 8 12.90 -8.03 -4.46
N LEU A 9 12.96 -6.93 -3.70
CA LEU A 9 11.82 -6.48 -2.90
C LEU A 9 10.63 -6.07 -3.78
N ILE A 10 10.86 -5.30 -4.85
CA ILE A 10 9.80 -4.93 -5.79
C ILE A 10 9.24 -6.19 -6.46
N ALA A 11 10.08 -7.11 -6.92
CA ALA A 11 9.63 -8.34 -7.54
C ALA A 11 8.75 -9.15 -6.58
N ALA A 12 9.14 -9.31 -5.31
CA ALA A 12 8.36 -10.01 -4.31
C ALA A 12 6.99 -9.35 -4.06
N VAL A 13 6.96 -8.03 -3.86
CA VAL A 13 5.72 -7.29 -3.58
C VAL A 13 4.80 -7.24 -4.80
N VAL A 14 5.34 -7.02 -6.00
CA VAL A 14 4.58 -6.93 -7.26
C VAL A 14 4.04 -8.29 -7.69
N ALA A 15 4.82 -9.37 -7.52
CA ALA A 15 4.39 -10.72 -7.89
C ALA A 15 3.36 -11.30 -6.90
N SER A 16 3.47 -10.97 -5.61
CA SER A 16 2.59 -11.52 -4.56
C SER A 16 1.09 -11.50 -4.89
N PRO A 17 0.48 -10.37 -5.32
CA PRO A 17 -0.96 -10.34 -5.57
C PRO A 17 -1.40 -11.27 -6.72
N TRP A 18 -0.55 -11.60 -7.70
CA TRP A 18 -0.95 -12.39 -8.87
C TRP A 18 -1.26 -13.84 -8.51
N ALA A 19 -0.55 -14.40 -7.54
CA ALA A 19 -0.73 -15.78 -7.10
C ALA A 19 -1.85 -15.88 -6.05
N PHE A 20 -3.10 -15.80 -6.50
CA PHE A 20 -4.31 -15.83 -5.65
C PHE A 20 -4.34 -14.77 -4.54
N GLY A 21 -3.69 -13.61 -4.72
CA GLY A 21 -3.53 -12.64 -3.64
C GLY A 21 -2.67 -13.14 -2.47
N SER A 22 -1.80 -14.13 -2.71
CA SER A 22 -0.99 -14.85 -1.71
C SER A 22 -1.79 -15.42 -0.54
N VAL A 23 -3.03 -15.87 -0.79
CA VAL A 23 -3.85 -16.50 0.26
C VAL A 23 -3.56 -18.00 0.43
N THR A 24 -3.02 -18.65 -0.60
CA THR A 24 -2.63 -20.07 -0.52
C THR A 24 -1.24 -20.21 0.13
N PRO A 25 -0.92 -21.38 0.71
CA PRO A 25 0.34 -21.57 1.42
C PRO A 25 1.56 -21.35 0.53
N GLU A 26 1.56 -21.82 -0.72
CA GLU A 26 2.75 -21.86 -1.57
C GLU A 26 3.26 -20.45 -1.92
N PRO A 27 2.44 -19.53 -2.46
CA PRO A 27 2.89 -18.18 -2.76
C PRO A 27 3.23 -17.38 -1.50
N LEU A 28 2.53 -17.64 -0.40
CA LEU A 28 2.83 -17.02 0.89
C LEU A 28 4.21 -17.46 1.40
N TRP A 29 4.55 -18.74 1.30
CA TRP A 29 5.87 -19.26 1.65
C TRP A 29 6.99 -18.59 0.86
N PHE A 30 6.86 -18.48 -0.47
CA PHE A 30 7.85 -17.79 -1.30
C PHE A 30 8.00 -16.32 -0.95
N LEU A 31 6.90 -15.63 -0.67
CA LEU A 31 6.93 -14.23 -0.22
C LEU A 31 7.65 -14.09 1.12
N CYS A 32 7.31 -14.90 2.11
CA CYS A 32 7.94 -14.89 3.43
C CYS A 32 9.44 -15.24 3.33
N LEU A 33 9.80 -16.21 2.49
CA LEU A 33 11.21 -16.59 2.26
C LEU A 33 12.00 -15.42 1.66
N ALA A 34 11.46 -14.76 0.63
CA ALA A 34 12.10 -13.61 0.01
C ALA A 34 12.29 -12.46 1.01
N LEU A 35 11.24 -12.11 1.76
CA LEU A 35 11.30 -11.03 2.75
C LEU A 35 12.22 -11.37 3.93
N GLY A 36 12.21 -12.62 4.39
CA GLY A 36 13.13 -13.11 5.43
C GLY A 36 14.59 -13.06 4.98
N GLY A 37 14.88 -13.51 3.76
CA GLY A 37 16.22 -13.42 3.17
C GLY A 37 16.70 -11.97 3.03
N LEU A 38 15.83 -11.06 2.59
CA LEU A 38 16.15 -9.63 2.48
C LEU A 38 16.35 -8.97 3.85
N LEU A 39 15.58 -9.36 4.87
CA LEU A 39 15.78 -8.89 6.25
C LEU A 39 17.13 -9.35 6.81
N ILE A 40 17.46 -10.63 6.66
CA ILE A 40 18.74 -11.19 7.12
C ILE A 40 19.89 -10.51 6.40
N TRP A 41 19.79 -10.34 5.07
CA TRP A 41 20.76 -9.58 4.30
C TRP A 41 20.93 -8.18 4.89
N ARG A 42 19.84 -7.43 5.08
CA ARG A 42 19.93 -6.06 5.58
C ARG A 42 20.51 -5.98 7.00
N LEU A 43 20.19 -6.95 7.85
CA LEU A 43 20.77 -7.06 9.19
C LEU A 43 22.28 -7.30 9.12
N VAL A 44 22.73 -8.21 8.26
CA VAL A 44 24.15 -8.48 8.02
C VAL A 44 24.87 -7.22 7.53
N GLU A 45 24.32 -6.52 6.52
CA GLU A 45 24.86 -5.24 6.07
C GLU A 45 24.97 -4.23 7.22
N SER A 46 23.96 -4.12 8.08
CA SER A 46 23.98 -3.18 9.20
C SER A 46 25.02 -3.52 10.28
N ILE A 47 25.45 -4.77 10.40
CA ILE A 47 26.48 -5.19 11.36
C ILE A 47 27.87 -4.88 10.81
N PHE A 48 28.08 -5.04 9.49
CA PHE A 48 29.36 -4.82 8.84
C PHE A 48 29.59 -3.38 8.38
N ASP A 49 28.53 -2.60 8.18
CA ASP A 49 28.63 -1.22 7.76
C ASP A 49 28.92 -0.30 8.96
N SER A 50 30.10 0.34 8.93
CA SER A 50 30.53 1.30 9.96
C SER A 50 30.02 2.72 9.70
N SER A 51 29.17 2.92 8.68
CA SER A 51 28.70 4.23 8.24
C SER A 51 27.88 5.01 9.28
N GLY A 52 27.49 4.38 10.39
CA GLY A 52 26.89 5.04 11.56
C GLY A 52 25.56 5.76 11.28
N GLN A 53 24.93 5.51 10.13
CA GLN A 53 23.66 6.15 9.81
C GLN A 53 22.56 5.58 10.72
N PRO A 54 21.87 6.43 11.51
CA PRO A 54 20.81 5.96 12.37
C PRO A 54 19.67 5.38 11.54
N LEU A 55 19.16 4.21 11.96
CA LEU A 55 17.95 3.63 11.38
C LEU A 55 16.76 4.53 11.74
N HIS A 56 16.27 5.29 10.78
CA HIS A 56 15.05 6.07 10.95
C HIS A 56 13.85 5.12 11.00
N LEU A 57 13.32 4.86 12.19
CA LEU A 57 12.09 4.10 12.37
C LEU A 57 10.89 5.03 12.12
N PRO A 58 10.13 4.84 11.03
CA PRO A 58 8.94 5.64 10.79
C PRO A 58 7.92 5.41 11.92
N VAL A 59 7.33 6.50 12.41
CA VAL A 59 6.28 6.48 13.46
C VAL A 59 5.11 5.56 13.09
N ALA A 60 4.85 5.38 11.78
CA ALA A 60 3.85 4.45 11.26
C ALA A 60 4.05 2.99 11.72
N LEU A 61 5.25 2.60 12.17
CA LEU A 61 5.51 1.27 12.72
C LEU A 61 4.99 1.05 14.14
N LEU A 62 4.68 2.11 14.90
CA LEU A 62 4.23 1.96 16.28
C LEU A 62 2.93 1.15 16.39
N ALA A 63 1.96 1.42 15.51
CA ALA A 63 0.70 0.70 15.49
C ALA A 63 0.88 -0.81 15.20
N PRO A 64 1.56 -1.24 14.11
CA PRO A 64 1.75 -2.66 13.86
C PRO A 64 2.71 -3.33 14.86
N LEU A 65 3.67 -2.60 15.46
CA LEU A 65 4.45 -3.10 16.61
C LEU A 65 3.55 -3.40 17.81
N GLY A 66 2.61 -2.50 18.14
CA GLY A 66 1.61 -2.72 19.18
C GLY A 66 0.75 -3.96 18.91
N LEU A 67 0.36 -4.18 17.65
CA LEU A 67 -0.37 -5.39 17.25
C LEU A 67 0.48 -6.67 17.39
N LEU A 68 1.77 -6.63 17.06
CA LEU A 68 2.67 -7.75 17.32
C LEU A 68 2.82 -8.04 18.81
N LEU A 69 2.88 -7.01 19.65
CA LEU A 69 2.93 -7.16 21.10
C LEU A 69 1.65 -7.83 21.63
N ILE A 70 0.48 -7.33 21.21
CA ILE A 70 -0.82 -7.92 21.56
C ILE A 70 -0.87 -9.39 21.12
N ALA A 71 -0.47 -9.69 19.88
CA ALA A 71 -0.49 -11.05 19.36
C ALA A 71 0.50 -11.97 20.10
N SER A 72 1.66 -11.44 20.51
CA SER A 72 2.62 -12.18 21.34
C SER A 72 2.02 -12.49 22.71
N MET A 73 1.32 -11.53 23.33
CA MET A 73 0.60 -11.73 24.60
C MET A 73 -0.54 -12.76 24.47
N GLN A 74 -1.23 -12.80 23.33
CA GLN A 74 -2.30 -13.78 23.04
C GLN A 74 -1.76 -15.21 22.85
N LEU A 75 -0.51 -15.34 22.41
CA LEU A 75 0.14 -16.64 22.18
C LEU A 75 0.85 -17.19 23.42
N LEU A 76 0.96 -16.41 24.50
CA LEU A 76 1.48 -16.91 25.77
C LEU A 76 0.53 -17.96 26.36
N PRO A 77 1.10 -19.04 26.95
CA PRO A 77 0.30 -19.98 27.73
C PRO A 77 -0.29 -19.29 28.96
N ARG A 78 -1.51 -19.66 29.32
CA ARG A 78 -2.32 -19.22 30.45
C ARG A 78 -2.85 -20.42 31.20
N ASP A 79 -2.99 -20.26 32.51
CA ASP A 79 -3.47 -21.33 33.39
C ASP A 79 -4.97 -21.63 33.16
N GLU A 80 -5.74 -20.61 32.79
CA GLU A 80 -7.15 -20.72 32.37
C GLU A 80 -7.31 -20.27 30.91
N GLY A 81 -8.06 -21.05 30.13
CA GLY A 81 -8.39 -20.71 28.74
C GLY A 81 -9.31 -19.49 28.69
N ILE A 82 -9.19 -18.65 27.66
CA ILE A 82 -10.03 -17.42 27.55
C ILE A 82 -11.54 -17.75 27.51
N ILE A 83 -11.89 -18.90 26.95
CA ILE A 83 -13.29 -19.31 26.74
C ILE A 83 -13.97 -19.64 28.08
N SER A 84 -13.24 -20.14 29.09
CA SER A 84 -13.86 -20.51 30.38
C SER A 84 -14.31 -19.30 31.21
N GLY A 85 -13.89 -18.07 30.85
CA GLY A 85 -14.34 -16.83 31.48
C GLY A 85 -15.33 -16.00 30.65
N MET A 86 -15.71 -16.45 29.44
CA MET A 86 -16.60 -15.68 28.55
C MET A 86 -18.05 -16.18 28.65
N GLU A 87 -18.86 -15.53 29.48
CA GLU A 87 -20.32 -15.70 29.52
C GLU A 87 -20.98 -14.98 28.33
N HIS A 88 -20.88 -15.55 27.12
CA HIS A 88 -21.58 -15.04 25.93
C HIS A 88 -22.29 -16.16 25.16
N ALA A 89 -23.55 -15.92 24.81
CA ALA A 89 -24.44 -16.89 24.16
C ALA A 89 -23.93 -17.47 22.83
N VAL A 90 -23.05 -16.74 22.13
CA VAL A 90 -22.41 -17.21 20.88
C VAL A 90 -21.41 -18.34 21.17
N PHE A 91 -20.74 -18.32 22.32
CA PHE A 91 -19.76 -19.35 22.67
C PHE A 91 -20.44 -20.64 23.15
N SER A 92 -21.61 -20.56 23.78
CA SER A 92 -22.37 -21.77 24.16
C SER A 92 -22.88 -22.54 22.95
N GLU A 93 -23.16 -21.86 21.83
CA GLU A 93 -23.66 -22.49 20.61
C GLU A 93 -22.51 -23.13 19.78
N TRP A 94 -21.27 -22.64 19.95
CA TRP A 94 -20.10 -23.06 19.17
C TRP A 94 -19.08 -23.86 20.01
N ALA A 95 -19.38 -24.12 21.29
CA ALA A 95 -18.48 -24.78 22.24
C ALA A 95 -18.07 -26.19 21.80
N ASP A 96 -19.01 -26.96 21.25
CA ASP A 96 -18.77 -28.34 20.79
C ASP A 96 -17.97 -28.39 19.48
N GLU A 97 -18.12 -27.38 18.62
CA GLU A 97 -17.45 -27.29 17.31
C GLU A 97 -16.05 -26.68 17.41
N LEU A 98 -15.83 -25.83 18.41
CA LEU A 98 -14.52 -25.25 18.73
C LEU A 98 -13.52 -26.25 19.32
N GLN A 99 -13.86 -27.55 19.41
CA GLN A 99 -13.05 -28.67 19.95
C GLN A 99 -11.85 -28.14 20.70
N ILE A 100 -12.08 -27.81 21.98
CA ILE A 100 -11.10 -27.22 22.88
C ILE A 100 -9.94 -28.21 23.01
N ASP A 101 -9.05 -28.19 22.04
CA ASP A 101 -7.72 -28.74 22.13
C ASP A 101 -7.15 -28.04 23.35
N GLY A 102 -6.58 -28.78 24.30
CA GLY A 102 -6.12 -28.30 25.63
C GLY A 102 -5.02 -27.23 25.57
N SER A 103 -4.89 -26.52 24.46
CA SER A 103 -4.21 -25.26 24.26
C SER A 103 -4.59 -24.26 25.34
N LYS A 104 -3.69 -24.17 26.32
CA LYS A 104 -3.54 -23.10 27.29
C LYS A 104 -3.30 -21.71 26.66
N SER A 105 -3.53 -21.48 25.37
CA SER A 105 -3.22 -20.18 24.75
C SER A 105 -4.24 -19.12 25.16
N GLY A 106 -3.78 -17.88 25.31
CA GLY A 106 -4.64 -16.69 25.42
C GLY A 106 -5.37 -16.29 24.13
N THR A 107 -5.83 -17.23 23.31
CA THR A 107 -6.61 -16.97 22.08
C THR A 107 -7.51 -18.16 21.74
N VAL A 108 -8.64 -17.88 21.09
CA VAL A 108 -9.62 -18.88 20.62
C VAL A 108 -9.04 -19.77 19.51
N SER A 109 -8.14 -19.24 18.68
CA SER A 109 -7.51 -20.00 17.59
C SER A 109 -6.01 -19.71 17.50
N PRO A 110 -5.17 -20.48 18.24
CA PRO A 110 -3.72 -20.29 18.26
C PRO A 110 -3.08 -20.37 16.87
N VAL A 111 -3.55 -21.30 16.03
CA VAL A 111 -3.04 -21.50 14.66
C VAL A 111 -3.30 -20.28 13.79
N THR A 112 -4.53 -19.73 13.85
CA THR A 112 -4.89 -18.53 13.10
C THR A 112 -4.11 -17.33 13.61
N THR A 113 -4.03 -17.15 14.94
CA THR A 113 -3.25 -16.06 15.55
C THR A 113 -1.79 -16.13 15.10
N ARG A 114 -1.11 -17.29 15.18
CA ARG A 114 0.28 -17.46 14.70
C ARG A 114 0.43 -17.07 13.23
N THR A 115 -0.49 -17.52 12.38
CA THR A 115 -0.45 -17.25 10.94
C THR A 115 -0.63 -15.77 10.64
N GLN A 116 -1.57 -15.09 11.33
CA GLN A 116 -1.78 -13.65 11.16
C GLN A 116 -0.62 -12.83 11.73
N THR A 117 -0.05 -13.24 12.87
CA THR A 117 1.17 -12.62 13.43
C THR A 117 2.34 -12.71 12.46
N ALA A 118 2.55 -13.87 11.83
CA ALA A 118 3.60 -14.04 10.83
C ALA A 118 3.37 -13.12 9.62
N LYS A 119 2.13 -13.07 9.08
CA LYS A 119 1.77 -12.17 7.99
C LYS A 119 2.02 -10.70 8.34
N LEU A 120 1.65 -10.29 9.56
CA LEU A 120 1.89 -8.93 10.06
C LEU A 120 3.39 -8.63 10.15
N PHE A 121 4.17 -9.56 10.73
CA PHE A 121 5.63 -9.42 10.83
C PHE A 121 6.29 -9.24 9.45
N PHE A 122 5.97 -10.11 8.49
CA PHE A 122 6.54 -9.99 7.15
C PHE A 122 6.03 -8.75 6.38
N SER A 123 4.80 -8.31 6.64
CA SER A 123 4.30 -7.04 6.08
C SER A 123 5.07 -5.84 6.64
N MET A 124 5.37 -5.84 7.95
CA MET A 124 6.23 -4.83 8.58
C MET A 124 7.66 -4.88 8.06
N ALA A 125 8.19 -6.08 7.82
CA ALA A 125 9.50 -6.27 7.21
C ALA A 125 9.58 -5.63 5.82
N ALA A 126 8.58 -5.90 4.96
CA ALA A 126 8.50 -5.27 3.64
C ALA A 126 8.43 -3.74 3.75
N PHE A 127 7.66 -3.21 4.70
CA PHE A 127 7.56 -1.78 4.94
C PHE A 127 8.90 -1.16 5.41
N LEU A 128 9.55 -1.78 6.40
CA LEU A 128 10.87 -1.37 6.91
C LEU A 128 11.93 -1.35 5.81
N LEU A 129 12.07 -2.47 5.09
CA LEU A 129 13.00 -2.58 3.97
C LEU A 129 12.68 -1.52 2.90
N SER A 130 11.40 -1.25 2.66
CA SER A 130 10.99 -0.20 1.72
C SER A 130 11.43 1.18 2.18
N THR A 131 11.28 1.52 3.46
CA THR A 131 11.71 2.82 4.00
C THR A 131 13.21 3.04 3.97
N VAL A 132 14.00 1.96 4.10
CA VAL A 132 15.46 2.03 4.05
C VAL A 132 15.93 2.11 2.61
N TRP A 133 15.54 1.15 1.77
CA TRP A 133 16.07 1.08 0.42
C TRP A 133 15.46 2.12 -0.52
N PHE A 134 14.24 2.58 -0.28
CA PHE A 134 13.59 3.61 -1.10
C PHE A 134 13.56 4.98 -0.41
N ALA A 135 14.61 5.33 0.32
CA ALA A 135 14.71 6.63 0.99
C ALA A 135 14.93 7.81 0.02
N SER A 136 15.55 7.58 -1.15
CA SER A 136 15.87 8.65 -2.11
C SER A 136 14.68 8.96 -3.04
N PRO A 137 14.45 10.23 -3.44
CA PRO A 137 13.33 10.60 -4.31
C PRO A 137 13.29 9.82 -5.64
N GLN A 138 14.47 9.55 -6.22
CA GLN A 138 14.58 8.77 -7.46
C GLN A 138 14.11 7.32 -7.27
N SER A 139 14.51 6.70 -6.15
CA SER A 139 14.08 5.33 -5.84
C SER A 139 12.59 5.26 -5.50
N GLN A 140 12.05 6.24 -4.76
CA GLN A 140 10.61 6.34 -4.48
C GLN A 140 9.78 6.42 -5.75
N LYS A 141 10.20 7.25 -6.71
CA LYS A 141 9.54 7.33 -8.02
C LYS A 141 9.46 5.97 -8.70
N TRP A 142 10.54 5.19 -8.63
CA TRP A 142 10.58 3.84 -9.22
C TRP A 142 9.64 2.87 -8.50
N LEU A 143 9.64 2.86 -7.15
CA LEU A 143 8.71 2.05 -6.36
C LEU A 143 7.25 2.39 -6.68
N TRP A 144 6.90 3.68 -6.68
CA TRP A 144 5.53 4.12 -6.93
C TRP A 144 5.08 3.83 -8.35
N ALA A 145 5.97 3.98 -9.34
CA ALA A 145 5.68 3.60 -10.71
C ALA A 145 5.39 2.10 -10.84
N MET A 146 6.19 1.24 -10.22
CA MET A 146 5.99 -0.22 -10.25
C MET A 146 4.69 -0.64 -9.57
N LEU A 147 4.35 -0.04 -8.43
CA LEU A 147 3.09 -0.30 -7.73
C LEU A 147 1.87 0.18 -8.55
N ALA A 148 1.96 1.37 -9.17
CA ALA A 148 0.89 1.90 -10.00
C ALA A 148 0.65 1.06 -11.25
N LEU A 149 1.73 0.66 -11.94
CA LEU A 149 1.66 -0.24 -13.10
C LEU A 149 1.05 -1.58 -12.71
N ASN A 150 1.48 -2.16 -11.58
CA ASN A 150 0.94 -3.44 -11.12
C ASN A 150 -0.55 -3.34 -10.77
N GLY A 151 -0.95 -2.28 -10.07
CA GLY A 151 -2.35 -2.03 -9.73
C GLY A 151 -3.23 -1.82 -10.96
N ALA A 152 -2.75 -1.09 -11.96
CA ALA A 152 -3.46 -0.91 -13.21
C ALA A 152 -3.59 -2.22 -13.99
N ALA A 153 -2.52 -3.03 -14.06
CA ALA A 153 -2.53 -4.34 -14.70
C ALA A 153 -3.53 -5.29 -14.01
N LEU A 154 -3.50 -5.39 -12.68
CA LEU A 154 -4.46 -6.19 -11.90
C LEU A 154 -5.88 -5.65 -12.02
N GLY A 155 -6.05 -4.33 -12.02
CA GLY A 155 -7.35 -3.68 -12.16
C GLY A 155 -7.99 -3.96 -13.52
N PHE A 156 -7.22 -3.79 -14.59
CA PHE A 156 -7.62 -4.12 -15.95
C PHE A 156 -7.94 -5.61 -16.09
N PHE A 157 -7.07 -6.49 -15.57
CA PHE A 157 -7.31 -7.92 -15.52
C PHE A 157 -8.62 -8.26 -14.79
N GLY A 158 -8.87 -7.63 -13.63
CA GLY A 158 -10.09 -7.81 -12.85
C GLY A 158 -11.35 -7.36 -13.58
N ILE A 159 -11.29 -6.25 -14.32
CA ILE A 159 -12.39 -5.79 -15.18
C ILE A 159 -12.69 -6.83 -16.26
N ILE A 160 -11.66 -7.30 -16.99
CA ILE A 160 -11.85 -8.34 -18.03
C ILE A 160 -12.44 -9.61 -17.43
N GLN A 161 -11.88 -10.11 -16.32
CA GLN A 161 -12.36 -11.31 -15.65
C GLN A 161 -13.82 -11.15 -15.19
N ARG A 162 -14.22 -9.95 -14.75
CA ARG A 162 -15.60 -9.66 -14.35
C ARG A 162 -16.55 -9.63 -15.55
N LEU A 163 -16.15 -9.04 -16.67
CA LEU A 163 -16.97 -8.94 -17.88
C LEU A 163 -17.13 -10.29 -18.60
N THR A 164 -16.14 -11.17 -18.49
CA THR A 164 -16.10 -12.49 -19.13
C THR A 164 -16.26 -13.63 -18.11
N TRP A 165 -16.94 -13.35 -17.00
CA TRP A 165 -17.03 -14.27 -15.87
C TRP A 165 -17.74 -15.58 -16.24
N ASN A 166 -17.10 -16.72 -15.95
CA ASN A 166 -17.65 -18.06 -16.17
C ASN A 166 -17.90 -18.85 -14.87
N GLY A 167 -17.92 -18.17 -13.72
CA GLY A 167 -18.04 -18.82 -12.41
C GLY A 167 -16.72 -19.24 -11.76
N MET A 168 -15.58 -19.11 -12.45
CA MET A 168 -14.28 -19.58 -11.98
C MET A 168 -13.23 -18.46 -11.95
N LEU A 169 -12.39 -18.47 -10.92
CA LEU A 169 -11.23 -17.58 -10.82
C LEU A 169 -10.20 -17.94 -11.91
N PHE A 170 -9.64 -16.95 -12.59
CA PHE A 170 -8.81 -17.16 -13.80
C PHE A 170 -9.47 -18.05 -14.87
N TRP A 171 -10.81 -18.07 -14.93
CA TRP A 171 -11.61 -18.95 -15.80
C TRP A 171 -11.38 -20.46 -15.64
N ARG A 172 -10.60 -20.89 -14.66
CA ARG A 172 -10.17 -22.29 -14.51
C ARG A 172 -10.29 -22.83 -13.08
N VAL A 173 -10.28 -21.96 -12.08
CA VAL A 173 -10.13 -22.36 -10.69
C VAL A 173 -11.48 -22.21 -9.98
N PRO A 174 -12.11 -23.31 -9.52
CA PRO A 174 -13.38 -23.26 -8.83
C PRO A 174 -13.23 -22.67 -7.42
N LEU A 175 -14.25 -21.93 -6.98
CA LEU A 175 -14.30 -21.33 -5.65
C LEU A 175 -14.83 -22.35 -4.64
N ARG A 176 -13.95 -22.98 -3.85
CA ARG A 176 -14.31 -24.04 -2.88
C ARG A 176 -15.23 -23.58 -1.75
N PHE A 177 -15.08 -22.33 -1.31
CA PHE A 177 -15.80 -21.77 -0.16
C PHE A 177 -16.69 -20.58 -0.56
N GLY A 178 -17.07 -20.52 -1.85
CA GLY A 178 -17.77 -19.37 -2.41
C GLY A 178 -16.90 -18.10 -2.47
N GLY A 179 -17.55 -16.94 -2.48
CA GLY A 179 -16.91 -15.63 -2.54
C GLY A 179 -17.22 -14.87 -3.82
N THR A 180 -16.86 -13.58 -3.82
CA THR A 180 -17.01 -12.68 -4.97
C THR A 180 -15.62 -12.22 -5.38
N PRO A 181 -14.94 -12.96 -6.27
CA PRO A 181 -13.57 -12.63 -6.65
C PRO A 181 -13.49 -11.40 -7.54
N PHE A 182 -12.34 -10.75 -7.50
CA PHE A 182 -11.97 -9.67 -8.42
C PHE A 182 -10.47 -9.73 -8.68
N ALA A 183 -10.09 -9.65 -9.95
CA ALA A 183 -8.72 -9.91 -10.39
C ALA A 183 -8.23 -11.28 -9.85
N SER A 184 -7.04 -11.34 -9.27
CA SER A 184 -6.45 -12.53 -8.65
C SER A 184 -6.95 -12.83 -7.24
N PHE A 185 -7.78 -11.96 -6.65
CA PHE A 185 -8.21 -12.10 -5.26
C PHE A 185 -9.54 -12.84 -5.15
N VAL A 186 -9.59 -13.84 -4.27
CA VAL A 186 -10.83 -14.55 -3.91
C VAL A 186 -11.86 -13.61 -3.27
N ASN A 187 -11.37 -12.63 -2.51
CA ASN A 187 -12.19 -11.62 -1.84
C ASN A 187 -12.04 -10.25 -2.53
N ARG A 188 -13.12 -9.74 -3.15
CA ARG A 188 -13.16 -8.39 -3.76
C ARG A 188 -12.73 -7.26 -2.83
N ASN A 189 -12.95 -7.38 -1.52
CA ASN A 189 -12.57 -6.34 -0.57
C ASN A 189 -11.05 -6.28 -0.42
N ASN A 190 -10.37 -7.43 -0.44
CA ASN A 190 -8.91 -7.47 -0.44
C ASN A 190 -8.35 -6.89 -1.75
N ALA A 191 -8.99 -7.22 -2.89
CA ALA A 191 -8.65 -6.65 -4.18
C ALA A 191 -8.75 -5.11 -4.17
N ALA A 192 -9.89 -4.58 -3.70
CA ALA A 192 -10.12 -3.15 -3.64
C ALA A 192 -9.16 -2.44 -2.67
N GLY A 193 -8.84 -3.08 -1.53
CA GLY A 193 -7.82 -2.60 -0.60
C GLY A 193 -6.45 -2.48 -1.28
N TYR A 194 -6.03 -3.52 -2.01
CA TYR A 194 -4.77 -3.51 -2.77
C TYR A 194 -4.76 -2.43 -3.86
N LEU A 195 -5.84 -2.33 -4.66
CA LEU A 195 -5.96 -1.32 -5.71
C LEU A 195 -5.90 0.11 -5.15
N ASN A 196 -6.47 0.37 -3.97
CA ASN A 196 -6.35 1.67 -3.32
C ASN A 196 -4.91 2.00 -2.91
N LEU A 197 -4.12 1.01 -2.46
CA LEU A 197 -2.69 1.22 -2.17
C LEU A 197 -1.92 1.57 -3.45
N CYS A 198 -2.19 0.88 -4.56
CA CYS A 198 -1.60 1.20 -5.86
C CYS A 198 -2.08 2.54 -6.42
N LEU A 199 -3.34 2.91 -6.21
CA LEU A 199 -3.90 4.22 -6.56
C LEU A 199 -3.17 5.33 -5.82
N ALA A 200 -2.94 5.16 -4.52
CA ALA A 200 -2.16 6.10 -3.71
C ALA A 200 -0.72 6.23 -4.23
N ALA A 201 -0.08 5.13 -4.63
CA ALA A 201 1.23 5.16 -5.28
C ALA A 201 1.19 5.91 -6.61
N GLY A 202 0.17 5.69 -7.46
CA GLY A 202 -0.03 6.44 -8.70
C GLY A 202 -0.19 7.94 -8.48
N LEU A 203 -0.99 8.34 -7.48
CA LEU A 203 -1.14 9.74 -7.07
C LEU A 203 0.18 10.33 -6.58
N GLY A 204 0.93 9.60 -5.75
CA GLY A 204 2.27 10.01 -5.31
C GLY A 204 3.22 10.23 -6.49
N TRP A 205 3.24 9.31 -7.46
CA TRP A 205 4.06 9.43 -8.66
C TRP A 205 3.66 10.65 -9.53
N LEU A 206 2.37 10.88 -9.70
CA LEU A 206 1.87 12.07 -10.41
C LEU A 206 2.34 13.35 -9.71
N LEU A 207 2.20 13.43 -8.38
CA LEU A 207 2.62 14.60 -7.60
C LEU A 207 4.12 14.88 -7.70
N LEU A 208 4.99 13.86 -7.67
CA LEU A 208 6.43 14.05 -7.88
C LEU A 208 6.77 14.52 -9.29
N SER A 209 6.07 14.00 -10.29
CA SER A 209 6.30 14.36 -11.70
C SER A 209 5.91 15.82 -11.93
N LEU A 210 4.74 16.22 -11.42
CA LEU A 210 4.28 17.62 -11.44
C LEU A 210 5.20 18.55 -10.63
N GLY A 211 5.63 18.16 -9.44
CA GLY A 211 6.54 18.96 -8.60
C GLY A 211 7.88 19.22 -9.30
N SER A 212 8.41 18.22 -9.99
CA SER A 212 9.63 18.35 -10.80
C SER A 212 9.44 19.28 -12.01
N HIS A 213 8.24 19.27 -12.61
CA HIS A 213 7.88 20.19 -13.69
C HIS A 213 7.76 21.64 -13.18
N TYR A 214 7.00 21.87 -12.10
CA TYR A 214 6.85 23.20 -11.52
C TYR A 214 8.15 23.78 -10.96
N ALA A 215 9.04 22.96 -10.39
CA ALA A 215 10.36 23.41 -9.96
C ALA A 215 11.24 23.86 -11.14
N ARG A 216 11.17 23.15 -12.29
CA ARG A 216 11.89 23.51 -13.52
C ARG A 216 11.33 24.78 -14.17
N VAL A 217 10.01 24.87 -14.32
CA VAL A 217 9.36 26.06 -14.88
C VAL A 217 9.57 27.27 -13.96
N GLY A 218 9.42 27.08 -12.65
CA GLY A 218 9.63 28.13 -11.65
C GLY A 218 11.07 28.61 -11.57
N SER A 219 12.07 27.75 -11.79
CA SER A 219 13.48 28.17 -11.83
C SER A 219 13.80 28.97 -13.11
N VAL A 220 13.26 28.56 -14.26
CA VAL A 220 13.37 29.32 -15.52
C VAL A 220 12.64 30.66 -15.40
N GLU A 221 11.41 30.66 -14.92
CA GLU A 221 10.61 31.87 -14.71
C GLU A 221 11.25 32.77 -13.65
N ALA A 222 11.84 32.24 -12.58
CA ALA A 222 12.62 33.02 -11.62
C ALA A 222 13.92 33.58 -12.20
N SER A 223 14.53 32.90 -13.19
CA SER A 223 15.73 33.37 -13.88
C SER A 223 15.37 34.50 -14.85
N VAL A 224 14.29 34.34 -15.61
CA VAL A 224 13.73 35.37 -16.51
C VAL A 224 13.16 36.54 -15.72
N LEU A 225 12.48 36.30 -14.61
CA LEU A 225 12.01 37.32 -13.69
C LEU A 225 13.15 37.96 -12.93
N ARG A 226 14.31 37.33 -12.70
CA ARG A 226 15.50 38.05 -12.18
C ARG A 226 16.07 39.01 -13.24
N ILE A 227 16.01 38.63 -14.52
CA ILE A 227 16.38 39.51 -15.64
C ILE A 227 15.36 40.66 -15.78
N SER A 228 14.07 40.40 -15.53
CA SER A 228 12.97 41.36 -15.71
C SER A 228 12.57 42.14 -14.44
N ALA A 229 12.85 41.65 -13.24
CA ALA A 229 12.56 42.31 -11.96
C ALA A 229 13.53 43.47 -11.66
N ASN A 230 14.51 43.69 -12.53
CA ASN A 230 15.18 44.97 -12.62
C ASN A 230 14.28 46.07 -13.23
N GLN A 231 13.03 45.78 -13.62
CA GLN A 231 12.15 46.75 -14.29
C GLN A 231 10.72 46.94 -13.77
N SER A 232 10.09 46.09 -12.96
CA SER A 232 8.73 46.45 -12.47
C SER A 232 8.22 45.62 -11.31
N GLY A 233 7.75 46.31 -10.27
CA GLY A 233 7.13 45.75 -9.08
C GLY A 233 5.67 45.38 -9.31
N SER A 234 5.36 44.09 -9.41
CA SER A 234 3.99 43.60 -9.25
C SER A 234 3.97 42.14 -8.80
N ARG A 235 4.21 41.93 -7.50
CA ARG A 235 4.21 40.59 -6.85
C ARG A 235 2.83 40.18 -6.30
N ARG A 236 1.83 41.08 -6.32
CA ARG A 236 0.55 40.90 -5.60
C ARG A 236 -0.59 40.26 -6.40
N GLN A 237 -0.44 40.07 -7.71
CA GLN A 237 -1.57 39.68 -8.59
C GLN A 237 -1.64 38.18 -8.94
N ARG A 238 -0.73 37.34 -8.41
CA ARG A 238 -0.66 35.90 -8.77
C ARG A 238 -1.77 35.02 -8.14
N ASN A 239 -2.46 35.49 -7.10
CA ASN A 239 -3.34 34.63 -6.29
C ASN A 239 -4.84 34.61 -6.69
N ARG A 240 -5.28 35.32 -7.73
CA ARG A 240 -6.71 35.37 -8.12
C ARG A 240 -7.02 34.90 -9.55
N LEU A 241 -6.25 33.93 -10.07
CA LEU A 241 -6.66 33.27 -11.32
C LEU A 241 -7.90 32.39 -11.09
N PRO A 242 -8.97 32.52 -11.91
CA PRO A 242 -10.17 31.69 -11.85
C PRO A 242 -9.86 30.19 -11.87
N LEU A 243 -10.71 29.37 -11.24
CA LEU A 243 -10.50 27.91 -11.19
C LEU A 243 -10.38 27.28 -12.60
N LYS A 244 -11.16 27.79 -13.56
CA LYS A 244 -11.12 27.36 -14.97
C LYS A 244 -9.77 27.61 -15.63
N THR A 245 -9.14 28.77 -15.41
CA THR A 245 -7.84 29.06 -16.03
C THR A 245 -6.74 28.23 -15.41
N ARG A 246 -6.81 27.96 -14.09
CA ARG A 246 -5.90 27.01 -13.42
C ARG A 246 -6.02 25.60 -13.98
N PHE A 247 -7.24 25.14 -14.20
CA PHE A 247 -7.49 23.82 -14.79
C PHE A 247 -6.99 23.72 -16.22
N LEU A 248 -7.28 24.71 -17.07
CA LEU A 248 -6.80 24.73 -18.45
C LEU A 248 -5.27 24.81 -18.52
N SER A 249 -4.63 25.63 -17.66
CA SER A 249 -3.17 25.67 -17.59
C SER A 249 -2.56 24.36 -17.08
N PHE A 250 -3.27 23.67 -16.19
CA PHE A 250 -2.85 22.35 -15.72
C PHE A 250 -2.91 21.33 -16.86
N VAL A 251 -4.04 21.23 -17.56
CA VAL A 251 -4.22 20.31 -18.68
C VAL A 251 -3.24 20.61 -19.81
N ALA A 252 -3.03 21.89 -20.14
CA ALA A 252 -2.07 22.29 -21.18
C ALA A 252 -0.61 22.01 -20.81
N GLY A 253 -0.29 21.88 -19.51
CA GLY A 253 1.04 21.58 -19.01
C GLY A 253 1.32 20.09 -18.76
N LEU A 254 0.39 19.19 -19.11
CA LEU A 254 0.61 17.75 -18.97
C LEU A 254 1.53 17.26 -20.11
N GLU A 255 2.69 16.70 -19.77
CA GLU A 255 3.53 15.99 -20.73
C GLU A 255 3.09 14.53 -20.85
N GLY A 256 3.66 13.80 -21.81
CA GLY A 256 3.32 12.39 -22.07
C GLY A 256 3.36 11.47 -20.84
N PRO A 257 4.39 11.54 -19.97
CA PRO A 257 4.45 10.74 -18.76
C PRO A 257 3.30 10.99 -17.79
N GLU A 258 2.92 12.25 -17.55
CA GLU A 258 1.83 12.62 -16.65
C GLU A 258 0.48 12.12 -17.18
N VAL A 259 0.25 12.22 -18.49
CA VAL A 259 -0.93 11.65 -19.15
C VAL A 259 -0.96 10.13 -18.97
N GLY A 260 0.19 9.46 -19.11
CA GLY A 260 0.31 8.02 -18.84
C GLY A 260 -0.07 7.66 -17.41
N VAL A 261 0.46 8.38 -16.41
CA VAL A 261 0.13 8.14 -14.99
C VAL A 261 -1.35 8.40 -14.71
N LEU A 262 -1.94 9.45 -15.28
CA LEU A 262 -3.38 9.71 -15.19
C LEU A 262 -4.19 8.54 -15.75
N GLY A 263 -3.79 7.98 -16.89
CA GLY A 263 -4.40 6.78 -17.45
C GLY A 263 -4.38 5.59 -16.48
N LEU A 264 -3.24 5.32 -15.84
CA LEU A 264 -3.12 4.26 -14.83
C LEU A 264 -4.06 4.51 -13.63
N ILE A 265 -4.11 5.74 -13.13
CA ILE A 265 -5.01 6.14 -12.04
C ILE A 265 -6.47 5.93 -12.44
N THR A 266 -6.86 6.32 -13.65
CA THR A 266 -8.23 6.12 -14.15
C THR A 266 -8.60 4.64 -14.23
N VAL A 267 -7.70 3.78 -14.74
CA VAL A 267 -7.92 2.33 -14.79
C VAL A 267 -8.09 1.76 -13.38
N MET A 268 -7.23 2.13 -12.43
CA MET A 268 -7.34 1.67 -11.04
C MET A 268 -8.62 2.16 -10.36
N GLY A 269 -8.99 3.43 -10.56
CA GLY A 269 -10.24 3.98 -10.03
C GLY A 269 -11.47 3.25 -10.58
N ALA A 270 -11.50 2.99 -11.89
CA ALA A 270 -12.54 2.18 -12.50
C ALA A 270 -12.56 0.76 -11.92
N ALA A 271 -11.39 0.12 -11.75
CA ALA A 271 -11.30 -1.22 -11.19
C ALA A 271 -11.80 -1.30 -9.74
N VAL A 272 -11.54 -0.29 -8.90
CA VAL A 272 -12.11 -0.19 -7.55
C VAL A 272 -13.63 -0.14 -7.61
N MET A 273 -14.21 0.64 -8.53
CA MET A 273 -15.67 0.67 -8.72
C MET A 273 -16.22 -0.69 -9.20
N PHE A 274 -15.56 -1.33 -10.16
CA PHE A 274 -15.95 -2.65 -10.69
C PHE A 274 -15.77 -3.79 -9.70
N SER A 275 -14.91 -3.62 -8.68
CA SER A 275 -14.80 -4.57 -7.58
C SER A 275 -16.10 -4.66 -6.76
N LEU A 276 -16.96 -3.63 -6.80
CA LEU A 276 -18.19 -3.50 -6.00
C LEU A 276 -17.94 -3.56 -4.48
N SER A 277 -16.72 -3.25 -4.04
CA SER A 277 -16.39 -3.14 -2.62
C SER A 277 -16.80 -1.76 -2.10
N ARG A 278 -17.87 -1.69 -1.30
CA ARG A 278 -18.30 -0.43 -0.65
C ARG A 278 -17.19 0.19 0.18
N GLY A 279 -16.50 -0.63 0.98
CA GLY A 279 -15.36 -0.19 1.79
C GLY A 279 -14.19 0.29 0.93
N GLY A 280 -13.91 -0.39 -0.19
CA GLY A 280 -12.90 0.02 -1.16
C GLY A 280 -13.20 1.38 -1.78
N ILE A 281 -14.44 1.60 -2.25
CA ILE A 281 -14.87 2.87 -2.84
C ILE A 281 -14.75 4.00 -1.82
N LEU A 282 -15.25 3.81 -0.60
CA LEU A 282 -15.17 4.81 0.47
C LEU A 282 -13.72 5.13 0.83
N ALA A 283 -12.86 4.11 0.96
CA ALA A 283 -11.44 4.32 1.24
C ALA A 283 -10.72 5.09 0.12
N GLY A 284 -11.04 4.79 -1.15
CA GLY A 284 -10.48 5.48 -2.31
C GLY A 284 -10.86 6.97 -2.39
N LEU A 285 -12.06 7.34 -1.93
CA LEU A 285 -12.52 8.73 -1.89
C LEU A 285 -12.01 9.48 -0.66
N MET A 286 -12.08 8.86 0.53
CA MET A 286 -11.71 9.50 1.80
C MET A 286 -10.21 9.65 1.99
N GLY A 287 -9.41 8.70 1.49
CA GLY A 287 -7.94 8.71 1.64
C GLY A 287 -7.29 10.01 1.13
N PRO A 288 -7.52 10.41 -0.14
CA PRO A 288 -7.00 11.66 -0.68
C PRO A 288 -7.48 12.91 0.09
N LEU A 289 -8.75 12.93 0.52
CA LEU A 289 -9.31 14.05 1.29
C LEU A 289 -8.60 14.22 2.64
N LEU A 290 -8.41 13.12 3.37
CA LEU A 290 -7.68 13.13 4.65
C LEU A 290 -6.22 13.52 4.45
N ALA A 291 -5.56 13.03 3.39
CA ALA A 291 -4.19 13.41 3.07
C ALA A 291 -4.06 14.92 2.79
N LEU A 292 -4.99 15.50 2.01
CA LEU A 292 -5.02 16.93 1.74
C LEU A 292 -5.28 17.76 3.02
N LEU A 293 -6.20 17.31 3.88
CA LEU A 293 -6.44 17.95 5.18
C LEU A 293 -5.19 17.93 6.06
N MET A 294 -4.49 16.80 6.13
CA MET A 294 -3.25 16.68 6.90
C MET A 294 -2.17 17.61 6.36
N ILE A 295 -1.99 17.67 5.04
CA ILE A 295 -1.05 18.60 4.40
C ILE A 295 -1.40 20.05 4.76
N GLN A 296 -2.68 20.43 4.70
CA GLN A 296 -3.12 21.78 5.06
C GLN A 296 -2.91 22.10 6.55
N VAL A 297 -3.12 21.14 7.45
CA VAL A 297 -2.89 21.32 8.88
C VAL A 297 -1.40 21.50 9.17
N THR A 298 -0.54 20.69 8.54
CA THR A 298 0.91 20.79 8.70
C THR A 298 1.46 22.07 8.09
N SER A 299 0.95 22.51 6.92
CA SER A 299 1.40 23.74 6.27
C SER A 299 1.02 25.02 7.01
N ARG A 300 0.03 24.97 7.90
CA ARG A 300 -0.37 26.11 8.75
C ARG A 300 0.49 26.25 10.01
N ARG A 301 1.29 25.24 10.35
CA ARG A 301 2.15 25.23 11.54
C ARG A 301 3.59 25.72 11.25
N GLN A 302 3.92 25.96 9.99
CA GLN A 302 5.17 26.57 9.54
C GLN A 302 4.95 28.04 9.20
#